data_AF-A0A8B9A1H5-F1
#
_entry.id   AF-A0A8B9A1H5-F1
#
_cell.length_a   1.000
_cell.length_b   1.000
_cell.length_c   1.000
_cell.angle_alpha   90.00
_cell.angle_beta   90.00
_cell.angle_gamma   90.00
#
_symmetry.space_group_name_H-M   'P 1'
#
loop_
_entity.id
_entity.type
_entity.pdbx_description
1 polymer ?
#
loop_
_entity_poly.entity_id
_entity_poly.type
_entity_poly.pdbx_seq_one_letter_code
_entity_poly.pdbx_strand_id
1 'polypeptide(L)'
;MVQDGMKIIHEAIECIREIVRYVSASPSRMQAFNEILQHMRLPARKGLTLDVPTRWNSTYEMLHDALGYKDALIRYATEHSCVCPTNDEWKKASIILKFLEAFLDATKVFSGCKYPTSNLYLKEVWGIRALLMDESIDTDETVKQLTNEMLKKFNKYWSQCNNLLVIASILDPRSKLIFVEFCYQKAFELECKKKIDDIRACLFQLYNKYVDATRMHPSMSSSERTSNFGGQGDISSVSSKKKIGMDFAQFRSQSSSKRPKRSELDSYLDDDVLPDLENKEFDILAWWKSNAAVYPILSRMARDVLAIPVSTVSSESAFSTGGRVVDQYRSSLSPSTVEALVCTQDWLREQYDEVANCSSSVTLNVDDDTLDSWSGQFGRTE
;
A
#
# COMPACT_ATOMS: atom_id res chain seq x y z
N MET A 1 5.52 -11.80 14.20
CA MET A 1 6.23 -12.52 13.12
C MET A 1 7.67 -12.04 13.04
N VAL A 2 7.97 -10.89 12.43
CA VAL A 2 9.36 -10.39 12.32
C VAL A 2 10.05 -10.29 13.69
N GLN A 3 9.38 -9.71 14.70
CA GLN A 3 9.91 -9.65 16.07
C GLN A 3 10.24 -11.02 16.67
N ASP A 4 9.51 -12.08 16.29
CA ASP A 4 9.79 -13.42 16.80
C ASP A 4 11.05 -14.00 16.16
N GLY A 5 11.29 -13.73 14.87
CA GLY A 5 12.55 -14.06 14.21
C GLY A 5 13.74 -13.28 14.77
N MET A 6 13.57 -11.98 15.04
CA MET A 6 14.64 -11.14 15.60
C MET A 6 15.09 -11.58 17.01
N LYS A 7 14.26 -12.31 17.77
CA LYS A 7 14.64 -12.86 19.08
C LYS A 7 15.81 -13.84 18.98
N ILE A 8 15.98 -14.53 17.85
CA ILE A 8 17.05 -15.51 17.64
C ILE A 8 18.44 -14.85 17.71
N ILE A 9 18.54 -13.59 17.32
CA ILE A 9 19.80 -12.83 17.33
C ILE A 9 19.73 -11.62 18.27
N HIS A 10 18.87 -11.69 19.28
CA HIS A 10 18.60 -10.57 20.18
C HIS A 10 19.88 -9.98 20.79
N GLU A 11 20.81 -10.83 21.23
CA GLU A 11 22.10 -10.41 21.79
C GLU A 11 22.91 -9.56 20.79
N ALA A 12 23.01 -9.99 19.53
CA ALA A 12 23.70 -9.21 18.50
C ALA A 12 23.03 -7.86 18.24
N ILE A 13 21.69 -7.82 18.25
CA ILE A 13 20.91 -6.58 18.10
C ILE A 13 21.17 -5.65 19.30
N GLU A 14 21.17 -6.16 20.53
CA GLU A 14 21.44 -5.36 21.73
C GLU A 14 22.85 -4.78 21.70
N CYS A 15 23.88 -5.57 21.40
CA CYS A 15 25.26 -5.08 21.34
C CYS A 15 25.42 -3.94 20.32
N ILE A 16 24.83 -4.08 19.12
CA ILE A 16 24.86 -3.01 18.11
C ILE A 16 24.05 -1.79 18.58
N ARG A 17 22.92 -2.01 19.24
CA ARG A 17 22.10 -0.93 19.78
C ARG A 17 22.82 -0.14 20.87
N GLU A 18 23.55 -0.81 21.74
CA GLU A 18 24.31 -0.17 22.82
C GLU A 18 25.38 0.77 22.27
N ILE A 19 26.18 0.33 21.30
CA ILE A 19 27.20 1.19 20.70
C ILE A 19 26.58 2.38 19.95
N VAL A 20 25.51 2.15 19.17
CA VAL A 20 24.79 3.23 18.48
C VAL A 20 24.22 4.27 19.45
N ARG A 21 23.59 3.80 20.54
CA ARG A 21 23.10 4.67 21.62
C ARG A 21 24.24 5.41 22.30
N TYR A 22 25.35 4.73 22.60
CA TYR A 22 26.48 5.33 23.30
C TYR A 22 27.09 6.49 22.51
N VAL A 23 27.32 6.29 21.20
CA VAL A 23 27.84 7.31 20.28
C VAL A 23 26.85 8.48 20.15
N SER A 24 25.55 8.17 20.04
CA SER A 24 24.50 9.18 19.83
C SER A 24 24.05 9.91 21.11
N ALA A 25 24.50 9.47 22.29
CA ALA A 25 24.05 10.02 23.56
C ALA A 25 24.61 11.42 23.89
N SER A 26 25.72 11.84 23.27
CA SER A 26 26.35 13.14 23.55
C SER A 26 26.85 13.80 22.26
N PRO A 27 26.68 15.14 22.12
CA PRO A 27 27.29 15.88 21.01
C PRO A 27 28.80 15.69 20.89
N SER A 28 29.52 15.59 22.03
CA SER A 28 30.97 15.37 22.02
C SER A 28 31.37 14.00 21.46
N ARG A 29 30.60 12.96 21.76
CA ARG A 29 30.81 11.60 21.23
C ARG A 29 30.51 11.53 19.74
N MET A 30 29.42 12.19 19.32
CA MET A 30 29.07 12.31 17.90
C MET A 30 30.14 13.09 17.13
N GLN A 31 30.74 14.13 17.73
CA GLN A 31 31.85 14.85 17.12
C GLN A 31 33.08 13.96 16.95
N ALA A 32 33.50 13.25 17.99
CA ALA A 32 34.63 12.30 17.90
C ALA A 32 34.38 11.20 16.86
N PHE A 33 33.14 10.68 16.79
CA PHE A 33 32.75 9.74 15.74
C PHE A 33 32.84 10.36 14.33
N ASN A 34 32.39 11.61 14.15
CA ASN A 34 32.51 12.31 12.88
C ASN A 34 33.97 12.59 12.47
N GLU A 35 34.88 12.81 13.42
CA GLU A 35 36.32 12.92 13.15
C GLU A 35 36.87 11.59 12.59
N ILE A 36 36.43 10.45 13.14
CA ILE A 36 36.74 9.12 12.59
C ILE A 36 36.18 8.97 11.18
N LEU A 37 34.93 9.35 10.94
CA LEU A 37 34.32 9.29 9.61
C LEU A 37 35.10 10.13 8.59
N GLN A 38 35.52 11.35 8.96
CA GLN A 38 36.35 12.21 8.11
C GLN A 38 37.68 11.54 7.75
N HIS A 39 38.37 10.93 8.73
CA HIS A 39 39.61 10.19 8.48
C HIS A 39 39.41 8.99 7.55
N MET A 40 38.22 8.37 7.60
CA MET A 40 37.82 7.24 6.75
C MET A 40 37.20 7.68 5.41
N ARG A 41 37.11 9.00 5.15
CA ARG A 41 36.47 9.59 3.96
C ARG A 41 34.99 9.19 3.81
N LEU A 42 34.31 8.99 4.93
CA LEU A 42 32.88 8.74 5.01
C LEU A 42 32.13 10.07 5.30
N PRO A 43 30.87 10.21 4.86
CA PRO A 43 30.09 11.42 5.08
C PRO A 43 29.80 11.61 6.58
N ALA A 44 30.01 12.82 7.08
CA ALA A 44 29.65 13.18 8.45
C ALA A 44 28.13 13.07 8.66
N ARG A 45 27.73 12.72 9.88
CA ARG A 45 26.33 12.52 10.28
C ARG A 45 25.95 13.45 11.43
N LYS A 46 24.69 13.90 11.42
CA LYS A 46 24.08 14.60 12.57
C LYS A 46 23.74 13.64 13.72
N GLY A 47 23.55 12.36 13.41
CA GLY A 47 23.25 11.28 14.34
C GLY A 47 23.12 9.95 13.62
N LEU A 48 23.20 8.86 14.37
CA LEU A 48 22.88 7.50 13.90
C LEU A 48 21.40 7.22 14.16
N THR A 49 20.80 6.35 13.34
CA THR A 49 19.40 5.95 13.56
C THR A 49 19.26 5.19 14.88
N LEU A 50 18.44 5.70 15.80
CA LEU A 50 18.18 5.04 17.08
C LEU A 50 17.03 4.03 16.95
N ASP A 51 17.22 2.86 17.57
CA ASP A 51 16.21 1.82 17.58
C ASP A 51 15.13 2.06 18.64
N VAL A 52 13.88 1.89 18.21
CA VAL A 52 12.68 1.74 19.01
C VAL A 52 12.31 0.25 19.03
N PRO A 53 12.67 -0.52 20.08
CA PRO A 53 12.60 -1.99 20.06
C PRO A 53 11.19 -2.57 19.87
N THR A 54 10.15 -1.77 20.14
CA THR A 54 8.76 -2.15 19.91
C THR A 54 8.36 -2.10 18.42
N ARG A 55 9.17 -1.50 17.55
CA ARG A 55 8.93 -1.33 16.12
C ARG A 55 10.06 -1.94 15.30
N TRP A 56 9.82 -3.09 14.71
CA TRP A 56 10.86 -3.83 13.98
C TRP A 56 11.47 -3.05 12.80
N ASN A 57 10.70 -2.17 12.14
CA ASN A 57 11.23 -1.28 11.10
C ASN A 57 12.34 -0.36 11.62
N SER A 58 12.20 0.14 12.85
CA SER A 58 13.22 0.98 13.48
C SER A 58 14.48 0.18 13.80
N THR A 59 14.31 -1.08 14.22
CA THR A 59 15.44 -2.01 14.40
C THR A 59 16.15 -2.28 13.09
N TYR A 60 15.41 -2.51 12.00
CA TYR A 60 15.98 -2.66 10.66
C TYR A 60 16.78 -1.42 10.25
N GLU A 61 16.21 -0.22 10.39
CA GLU A 61 16.87 1.03 10.01
C GLU A 61 18.14 1.29 10.83
N MET A 62 18.12 1.00 12.14
CA MET A 62 19.32 1.07 12.98
C MET A 62 20.39 0.09 12.48
N LEU A 63 20.04 -1.18 12.23
CA LEU A 63 21.00 -2.18 11.78
C LEU A 63 21.58 -1.82 10.40
N HIS A 64 20.74 -1.34 9.49
CA HIS A 64 21.16 -0.88 8.16
C HIS A 64 22.18 0.26 8.27
N ASP A 65 21.87 1.29 9.06
CA ASP A 65 22.77 2.43 9.26
C ASP A 65 24.07 2.00 9.97
N ALA A 66 23.96 1.19 11.04
CA ALA A 66 25.11 0.69 11.80
C ALA A 66 26.05 -0.17 10.94
N LEU A 67 25.52 -1.04 10.07
CA LEU A 67 26.32 -1.84 9.15
C LEU A 67 27.04 -0.97 8.11
N GLY A 68 26.41 0.11 7.64
CA GLY A 68 27.03 1.11 6.77
C GLY A 68 28.24 1.81 7.42
N TYR A 69 28.27 1.90 8.75
CA TYR A 69 29.36 2.50 9.52
C TYR A 69 30.14 1.50 10.38
N LYS A 70 30.05 0.20 10.09
CA LYS A 70 30.62 -0.87 10.90
C LYS A 70 32.08 -0.61 11.28
N ASP A 71 32.93 -0.33 10.30
CA ASP A 71 34.36 -0.15 10.53
C ASP A 71 34.67 1.10 11.36
N ALA A 72 33.90 2.18 11.16
CA ALA A 72 34.01 3.40 11.95
C ALA A 72 33.55 3.18 13.40
N LEU A 73 32.49 2.40 13.61
CA LEU A 73 31.99 2.03 14.95
C LEU A 73 32.99 1.14 15.69
N ILE A 74 33.60 0.15 15.01
CA ILE A 74 34.67 -0.69 15.59
C ILE A 74 35.87 0.17 16.00
N ARG A 75 36.28 1.10 15.13
CA ARG A 75 37.39 2.02 15.41
C ARG A 75 37.07 2.94 16.58
N TYR A 76 35.87 3.53 16.61
CA TYR A 76 35.41 4.35 17.72
C TYR A 76 35.47 3.58 19.05
N ALA A 77 34.97 2.34 19.06
CA ALA A 77 34.97 1.51 20.25
C ALA A 77 36.37 1.17 20.74
N THR A 78 37.30 0.94 19.81
CA THR A 78 38.71 0.70 20.12
C THR A 78 39.37 1.94 20.73
N GLU A 79 39.17 3.12 20.12
CA GLU A 79 39.77 4.39 20.59
C GLU A 79 39.20 4.85 21.94
N HIS A 80 37.93 4.53 22.24
CA HIS A 80 37.22 4.99 23.44
C HIS A 80 36.99 3.89 24.48
N SER A 81 37.56 2.69 24.28
CA SER A 81 37.41 1.53 25.18
C SER A 81 35.95 1.21 25.53
N CYS A 82 35.03 1.30 24.56
CA CYS A 82 33.63 0.93 24.76
C CYS A 82 33.36 -0.50 24.27
N VAL A 83 32.21 -1.06 24.68
CA VAL A 83 31.77 -2.38 24.22
C VAL A 83 31.63 -2.34 22.70
N CYS A 84 32.29 -3.28 22.02
CA CYS A 84 32.25 -3.43 20.57
C CYS A 84 31.56 -4.76 20.24
N PRO A 85 30.59 -4.78 19.31
CA PRO A 85 30.06 -6.04 18.83
C PRO A 85 31.15 -6.89 18.19
N THR A 86 31.09 -8.19 18.44
CA THR A 86 31.99 -9.20 17.90
C THR A 86 31.78 -9.40 16.40
N ASN A 87 32.76 -10.00 15.73
CA ASN A 87 32.62 -10.34 14.30
C ASN A 87 31.42 -11.26 14.02
N ASP A 88 31.08 -12.15 14.95
CA ASP A 88 29.91 -13.03 14.85
C ASP A 88 28.60 -12.24 14.94
N GLU A 89 28.50 -11.29 15.87
CA GLU A 89 27.32 -10.42 16.01
C GLU A 89 27.10 -9.53 14.78
N TRP A 90 28.17 -8.94 14.24
CA TRP A 90 28.11 -8.20 12.98
C TRP A 90 27.69 -9.09 11.80
N LYS A 91 28.15 -10.34 11.77
CA LYS A 91 27.76 -11.31 10.74
C LYS A 91 26.27 -11.64 10.84
N LYS A 92 25.77 -11.96 12.04
CA LYS A 92 24.35 -12.21 12.32
C LYS A 92 23.47 -11.03 11.92
N ALA A 93 23.89 -9.80 12.25
CA ALA A 93 23.20 -8.57 11.86
C ALA A 93 23.14 -8.39 10.32
N SER A 94 24.23 -8.69 9.62
CA SER A 94 24.24 -8.60 8.16
C SER A 94 23.33 -9.63 7.48
N ILE A 95 23.29 -10.85 8.02
CA ILE A 95 22.43 -11.92 7.50
C ILE A 95 20.95 -11.56 7.67
N ILE A 96 20.55 -11.14 8.87
CA ILE A 96 19.14 -10.79 9.12
C ILE A 96 18.70 -9.59 8.28
N LEU A 97 19.58 -8.61 8.04
CA LEU A 97 19.20 -7.40 7.34
C LEU A 97 18.77 -7.72 5.90
N LYS A 98 19.54 -8.57 5.20
CA LYS A 98 19.18 -9.03 3.85
C LYS A 98 17.84 -9.74 3.82
N PHE A 99 17.61 -10.60 4.83
CA PHE A 99 16.35 -11.33 4.93
C PHE A 99 15.15 -10.41 5.23
N LEU A 100 15.31 -9.43 6.12
CA LEU A 100 14.25 -8.50 6.51
C LEU A 100 13.93 -7.45 5.43
N GLU A 101 14.82 -7.23 4.46
CA GLU A 101 14.61 -6.29 3.37
C GLU A 101 13.32 -6.60 2.58
N ALA A 102 13.06 -7.87 2.28
CA ALA A 102 11.82 -8.30 1.63
C ALA A 102 10.56 -7.98 2.45
N PHE A 103 10.63 -8.07 3.79
CA PHE A 103 9.52 -7.69 4.66
C PHE A 103 9.34 -6.18 4.68
N LEU A 104 10.43 -5.43 4.61
CA LEU A 104 10.37 -3.97 4.54
C LEU A 104 9.72 -3.53 3.23
N ASP A 105 10.09 -4.15 2.11
CA ASP A 105 9.52 -3.82 0.81
C ASP A 105 8.02 -4.14 0.74
N ALA A 106 7.59 -5.31 1.21
CA ALA A 106 6.17 -5.63 1.35
C ALA A 106 5.44 -4.63 2.28
N THR A 107 6.09 -4.20 3.36
CA THR A 107 5.53 -3.19 4.28
C THR A 107 5.38 -1.83 3.61
N LYS A 108 6.34 -1.41 2.79
CA LYS A 108 6.24 -0.17 1.99
C LYS A 108 5.05 -0.28 1.02
N VAL A 109 4.90 -1.41 0.33
CA VAL A 109 3.78 -1.66 -0.58
C VAL A 109 2.44 -1.52 0.16
N PHE A 110 2.29 -2.18 1.32
CA PHE A 110 1.06 -2.11 2.13
C PHE A 110 0.78 -0.75 2.77
N SER A 111 1.83 0.03 3.01
CA SER A 111 1.72 1.37 3.60
C SER A 111 1.45 2.46 2.58
N GLY A 112 1.34 2.10 1.29
CA GLY A 112 0.95 3.02 0.22
C GLY A 112 -0.41 3.66 0.45
N CYS A 113 -0.52 4.95 0.13
CA CYS A 113 -1.75 5.73 0.24
C CYS A 113 -2.22 6.35 -1.09
N LYS A 114 -1.37 6.36 -2.12
CA LYS A 114 -1.66 6.95 -3.43
C LYS A 114 -2.17 5.95 -4.47
N TYR A 115 -2.31 4.68 -4.09
CA TYR A 115 -2.80 3.60 -4.94
C TYR A 115 -3.51 2.55 -4.08
N PRO A 116 -4.45 1.76 -4.65
CA PRO A 116 -5.06 0.64 -3.95
C PRO A 116 -4.03 -0.39 -3.50
N THR A 117 -4.04 -0.74 -2.21
CA THR A 117 -3.11 -1.73 -1.65
C THR A 117 -3.74 -3.10 -1.49
N SER A 118 -5.07 -3.21 -1.40
CA SER A 118 -5.78 -4.46 -1.12
C SER A 118 -5.65 -5.51 -2.22
N ASN A 119 -5.61 -5.11 -3.50
CA ASN A 119 -5.35 -6.04 -4.60
C ASN A 119 -3.93 -6.63 -4.57
N LEU A 120 -2.97 -5.93 -3.96
CA LEU A 120 -1.59 -6.38 -3.84
C LEU A 120 -1.38 -7.32 -2.64
N TYR A 121 -2.33 -7.36 -1.70
CA TYR A 121 -2.26 -8.16 -0.47
C TYR A 121 -1.76 -9.58 -0.70
N LEU A 122 -2.42 -10.32 -1.60
CA LEU A 122 -2.13 -11.73 -1.78
C LEU A 122 -0.74 -11.93 -2.41
N LYS A 123 -0.34 -11.07 -3.36
CA LYS A 123 0.96 -11.14 -4.03
C LYS A 123 2.10 -10.94 -3.05
N GLU A 124 2.02 -9.89 -2.23
CA GLU A 124 3.05 -9.57 -1.23
C GLU A 124 3.13 -10.61 -0.11
N VAL A 125 1.98 -11.06 0.43
CA VAL A 125 1.95 -12.11 1.46
C VAL A 125 2.49 -13.43 0.90
N TRP A 126 2.19 -13.73 -0.36
CA TRP A 126 2.72 -14.91 -1.03
C TRP A 126 4.24 -14.82 -1.26
N GLY A 127 4.74 -13.64 -1.65
CA GLY A 127 6.19 -13.39 -1.76
C GLY A 127 6.92 -13.64 -0.45
N ILE A 128 6.38 -13.14 0.67
CA ILE A 128 6.90 -13.42 2.01
C ILE A 128 6.88 -14.92 2.32
N ARG A 129 5.79 -15.62 1.98
CA ARG A 129 5.71 -17.07 2.19
C ARG A 129 6.79 -17.82 1.41
N ALA A 130 6.96 -17.49 0.13
CA ALA A 130 7.95 -18.13 -0.73
C ALA A 130 9.36 -17.95 -0.15
N LEU A 131 9.72 -16.72 0.23
CA LEU A 131 10.98 -16.41 0.90
C LEU A 131 11.17 -17.25 2.17
N LEU A 132 10.15 -17.30 3.05
CA LEU A 132 10.22 -18.11 4.27
C LEU A 132 10.37 -19.62 3.98
N MET A 133 9.84 -20.13 2.88
CA MET A 133 10.00 -21.53 2.52
C MET A 133 11.41 -21.80 1.99
N ASP A 134 11.91 -20.94 1.10
CA ASP A 134 13.23 -21.09 0.49
C ASP A 134 14.34 -21.00 1.56
N GLU A 135 14.25 -20.01 2.44
CA GLU A 135 15.22 -19.75 3.51
C GLU A 135 15.12 -20.77 4.66
N SER A 136 14.04 -21.57 4.73
CA SER A 136 13.90 -22.61 5.77
C SER A 136 14.86 -23.79 5.56
N ILE A 137 15.41 -23.92 4.36
CA ILE A 137 16.32 -25.00 3.95
C ILE A 137 17.77 -24.46 3.87
N ASP A 138 18.01 -23.20 4.22
CA ASP A 138 19.31 -22.53 4.09
C ASP A 138 20.46 -23.25 4.83
N THR A 139 21.69 -23.08 4.39
CA THR A 139 22.84 -23.71 5.05
C THR A 139 23.19 -23.11 6.42
N ASP A 140 22.84 -21.85 6.68
CA ASP A 140 23.09 -21.16 7.93
C ASP A 140 22.02 -21.49 8.98
N GLU A 141 22.47 -22.03 10.12
CA GLU A 141 21.60 -22.46 11.21
C GLU A 141 20.83 -21.29 11.85
N THR A 142 21.39 -20.07 11.83
CA THR A 142 20.72 -18.87 12.34
C THR A 142 19.53 -18.51 11.47
N VAL A 143 19.71 -18.57 10.14
CA VAL A 143 18.64 -18.30 9.16
C VAL A 143 17.54 -19.34 9.30
N LYS A 144 17.89 -20.63 9.37
CA LYS A 144 16.93 -21.70 9.60
C LYS A 144 16.08 -21.49 10.85
N GLN A 145 16.71 -21.20 11.98
CA GLN A 145 15.99 -20.98 13.25
C GLN A 145 15.07 -19.76 13.19
N LEU A 146 15.57 -18.66 12.64
CA LEU A 146 14.81 -17.43 12.43
C LEU A 146 13.59 -17.67 11.54
N THR A 147 13.81 -18.30 10.39
CA THR A 147 12.78 -18.59 9.40
C THR A 147 11.73 -19.54 9.97
N ASN A 148 12.12 -20.56 10.73
CA ASN A 148 11.19 -21.47 11.38
C ASN A 148 10.28 -20.78 12.40
N GLU A 149 10.81 -19.89 13.24
CA GLU A 149 9.99 -19.11 14.19
C GLU A 149 9.03 -18.15 13.47
N MET A 150 9.50 -17.49 12.40
CA MET A 150 8.66 -16.62 11.59
C MET A 150 7.58 -17.41 10.84
N LEU A 151 7.90 -18.58 10.31
CA LEU A 151 6.98 -19.44 9.58
C LEU A 151 5.86 -19.98 10.47
N LYS A 152 6.16 -20.33 11.73
CA LYS A 152 5.12 -20.69 12.72
C LYS A 152 4.10 -19.57 12.89
N LYS A 153 4.56 -18.32 13.01
CA LYS A 153 3.68 -17.14 13.13
C LYS A 153 2.96 -16.83 11.84
N PHE A 154 3.64 -16.96 10.70
CA PHE A 154 3.04 -16.80 9.39
C PHE A 154 1.85 -17.74 9.22
N ASN A 155 2.04 -19.04 9.42
CA ASN A 155 1.00 -20.06 9.27
C ASN A 155 -0.19 -19.81 10.22
N LYS A 156 0.08 -19.36 11.46
CA LYS A 156 -0.98 -18.96 12.39
C LYS A 156 -1.84 -17.84 11.81
N TYR A 157 -1.26 -16.75 11.32
CA TYR A 157 -2.03 -15.62 10.77
C TYR A 157 -2.67 -15.96 9.42
N TRP A 158 -1.95 -16.71 8.58
CA TRP A 158 -2.44 -17.17 7.29
C TRP A 158 -3.68 -18.06 7.40
N SER A 159 -3.78 -18.88 8.45
CA SER A 159 -4.99 -19.69 8.71
C SER A 159 -6.26 -18.85 8.93
N GLN A 160 -6.10 -17.57 9.29
CA GLN A 160 -7.15 -16.59 9.54
C GLN A 160 -7.20 -15.52 8.43
N CYS A 161 -6.71 -15.84 7.23
CA CYS A 161 -6.63 -14.89 6.12
C CYS A 161 -7.99 -14.23 5.85
N ASN A 162 -7.95 -12.91 5.61
CA ASN A 162 -9.14 -12.13 5.36
C ASN A 162 -9.66 -12.38 3.93
N ASN A 163 -10.79 -13.09 3.82
CA ASN A 163 -11.44 -13.39 2.54
C ASN A 163 -11.70 -12.13 1.69
N LEU A 164 -11.96 -10.97 2.31
CA LEU A 164 -12.20 -9.72 1.60
C LEU A 164 -10.93 -9.21 0.88
N LEU A 165 -9.75 -9.36 1.49
CA LEU A 165 -8.48 -8.98 0.85
C LEU A 165 -8.10 -9.98 -0.25
N VAL A 166 -8.44 -11.25 -0.10
CA VAL A 166 -8.32 -12.24 -1.18
C VAL A 166 -9.25 -11.90 -2.33
N ILE A 167 -10.50 -11.51 -2.04
CA ILE A 167 -11.44 -11.00 -3.04
C ILE A 167 -10.88 -9.77 -3.76
N ALA A 168 -10.24 -8.84 -3.05
CA ALA A 168 -9.61 -7.67 -3.67
C ALA A 168 -8.55 -8.07 -4.71
N SER A 169 -7.80 -9.15 -4.45
CA SER A 169 -6.84 -9.73 -5.41
C SER A 169 -7.53 -10.37 -6.62
N ILE A 170 -8.71 -10.97 -6.45
CA ILE A 170 -9.53 -11.50 -7.56
C ILE A 170 -10.06 -10.37 -8.44
N LEU A 171 -10.33 -9.20 -7.86
CA LEU A 171 -10.79 -8.01 -8.58
C LEU A 171 -9.65 -7.29 -9.33
N ASP A 172 -8.40 -7.78 -9.24
CA ASP A 172 -7.34 -7.39 -10.16
C ASP A 172 -7.48 -8.21 -11.45
N PRO A 173 -7.75 -7.56 -12.61
CA PRO A 173 -7.93 -8.26 -13.87
C PRO A 173 -6.67 -8.99 -14.38
N ARG A 174 -5.49 -8.71 -13.81
CA ARG A 174 -4.24 -9.43 -14.11
C ARG A 174 -4.08 -10.72 -13.31
N SER A 175 -4.81 -10.86 -12.20
CA SER A 175 -4.67 -11.99 -11.27
C SER A 175 -5.89 -12.90 -11.29
N LYS A 176 -7.09 -12.32 -11.13
CA LYS A 176 -8.38 -13.04 -11.07
C LYS A 176 -8.35 -14.24 -10.12
N LEU A 177 -9.25 -15.21 -10.34
CA LEU A 177 -9.33 -16.42 -9.53
C LEU A 177 -8.11 -17.33 -9.73
N ILE A 178 -7.56 -17.37 -10.95
CA ILE A 178 -6.43 -18.25 -11.30
C ILE A 178 -5.19 -18.01 -10.42
N PHE A 179 -4.91 -16.75 -10.04
CA PHE A 179 -3.81 -16.45 -9.12
C PHE A 179 -4.07 -16.97 -7.70
N VAL A 180 -5.32 -16.89 -7.23
CA VAL A 180 -5.71 -17.47 -5.93
C VAL A 180 -5.58 -18.98 -5.94
N GLU A 181 -6.01 -19.63 -7.03
CA GLU A 181 -5.87 -21.08 -7.22
C GLU A 181 -4.40 -21.50 -7.19
N PHE A 182 -3.52 -20.78 -7.91
CA PHE A 182 -2.08 -20.98 -7.89
C PHE A 182 -1.50 -20.91 -6.46
N CYS A 183 -1.87 -19.88 -5.70
CA CYS A 183 -1.41 -19.72 -4.32
C CYS A 183 -1.94 -20.85 -3.42
N TYR A 184 -3.23 -21.15 -3.49
CA TYR A 184 -3.87 -22.10 -2.57
C TYR A 184 -3.47 -23.54 -2.86
N GLN A 185 -3.21 -23.89 -4.12
CA GLN A 185 -2.72 -25.21 -4.50
C GLN A 185 -1.36 -25.50 -3.86
N LYS A 186 -0.48 -24.51 -3.82
CA LYS A 186 0.84 -24.60 -3.17
C LYS A 186 0.79 -24.50 -1.64
N ALA A 187 -0.30 -24.00 -1.06
CA ALA A 187 -0.40 -23.79 0.38
C ALA A 187 -1.15 -24.90 1.12
N PHE A 188 -2.20 -25.47 0.51
CA PHE A 188 -3.18 -26.28 1.20
C PHE A 188 -3.41 -27.66 0.58
N GLU A 189 -2.73 -28.01 -0.51
CA GLU A 189 -2.80 -29.30 -1.22
C GLU A 189 -4.19 -29.97 -1.19
N LEU A 190 -4.48 -30.80 -0.17
CA LEU A 190 -5.74 -31.53 0.02
C LEU A 190 -6.97 -30.64 0.30
N GLU A 191 -6.82 -29.49 0.97
CA GLU A 191 -7.91 -28.57 1.30
C GLU A 191 -8.11 -27.45 0.27
N CYS A 192 -7.25 -27.40 -0.76
CA CYS A 192 -7.23 -26.34 -1.75
C CYS A 192 -8.60 -26.10 -2.40
N LYS A 193 -9.24 -27.17 -2.91
CA LYS A 193 -10.55 -27.08 -3.58
C LYS A 193 -11.62 -26.47 -2.68
N LYS A 194 -11.71 -26.95 -1.43
CA LYS A 194 -12.66 -26.44 -0.44
C LYS A 194 -12.42 -24.95 -0.16
N LYS A 195 -11.16 -24.54 0.02
CA LYS A 195 -10.80 -23.14 0.26
C LYS A 195 -11.14 -22.24 -0.93
N ILE A 196 -10.93 -22.70 -2.15
CA ILE A 196 -11.32 -21.97 -3.37
C ILE A 196 -12.84 -21.85 -3.45
N ASP A 197 -13.57 -22.94 -3.20
CA ASP A 197 -15.04 -22.95 -3.19
C ASP A 197 -15.60 -21.98 -2.14
N ASP A 198 -15.03 -21.94 -0.94
CA ASP A 198 -15.40 -21.02 0.14
C ASP A 198 -15.17 -19.54 -0.26
N ILE A 199 -14.03 -19.22 -0.87
CA ILE A 199 -13.71 -17.87 -1.37
C ILE A 199 -14.66 -17.49 -2.51
N ARG A 200 -14.92 -18.41 -3.45
CA ARG A 200 -15.88 -18.20 -4.53
C ARG A 200 -17.26 -17.93 -3.95
N ALA A 201 -17.74 -18.73 -3.01
CA ALA A 201 -19.02 -18.50 -2.35
C ALA A 201 -19.09 -17.11 -1.67
N CYS A 202 -18.03 -16.69 -0.97
CA CYS A 202 -17.94 -15.36 -0.37
C CYS A 202 -18.02 -14.24 -1.42
N LEU A 203 -17.30 -14.39 -2.54
CA LEU A 203 -17.32 -13.44 -3.65
C LEU A 203 -18.72 -13.28 -4.26
N PHE A 204 -19.41 -14.39 -4.53
CA PHE A 204 -20.78 -14.37 -5.05
C PHE A 204 -21.78 -13.79 -4.05
N GLN A 205 -21.64 -14.10 -2.77
CA GLN A 205 -22.47 -13.52 -1.71
C GLN A 205 -22.29 -12.00 -1.64
N LEU A 206 -21.04 -11.52 -1.70
CA LEU A 206 -20.76 -10.08 -1.72
C LEU A 206 -21.37 -9.42 -2.95
N TYR A 207 -21.14 -9.98 -4.13
CA TYR A 207 -21.69 -9.47 -5.39
C TYR A 207 -23.23 -9.39 -5.36
N ASN A 208 -23.90 -10.42 -4.84
CA ASN A 208 -25.37 -10.42 -4.73
C ASN A 208 -25.90 -9.29 -3.85
N LYS A 209 -25.17 -8.88 -2.79
CA LYS A 209 -25.56 -7.70 -2.00
C LYS A 209 -25.57 -6.42 -2.85
N TYR A 210 -24.62 -6.24 -3.76
CA TYR A 210 -24.60 -5.10 -4.68
C TYR A 210 -25.71 -5.19 -5.74
N VAL A 211 -26.02 -6.39 -6.21
CA VAL A 211 -27.16 -6.64 -7.11
C VAL A 211 -28.46 -6.21 -6.43
N ASP A 212 -28.69 -6.64 -5.19
CA ASP A 212 -29.91 -6.34 -4.44
C ASP A 212 -30.02 -4.85 -4.09
N ALA A 213 -28.91 -4.22 -3.67
CA ALA A 213 -28.87 -2.77 -3.44
C ALA A 213 -29.23 -1.97 -4.69
N THR A 214 -28.78 -2.40 -5.87
CA THR A 214 -29.10 -1.76 -7.16
C THR A 214 -30.56 -1.96 -7.56
N ARG A 215 -31.19 -3.07 -7.17
CA ARG A 215 -32.63 -3.32 -7.40
C ARG A 215 -33.52 -2.49 -6.48
N MET A 216 -33.10 -2.28 -5.23
CA MET A 216 -33.86 -1.52 -4.23
C MET A 216 -33.83 -0.01 -4.47
N HIS A 217 -32.72 0.50 -4.99
CA HIS A 217 -32.59 1.88 -5.45
C HIS A 217 -32.29 1.89 -6.96
N PRO A 218 -33.32 1.84 -7.83
CA PRO A 218 -33.16 2.19 -9.23
C PRO A 218 -32.83 3.69 -9.29
N SER A 219 -31.59 4.04 -8.99
CA SER A 219 -31.05 5.36 -9.28
C SER A 219 -31.19 5.54 -10.79
N MET A 220 -31.91 6.61 -11.16
CA MET A 220 -32.16 7.08 -12.51
C MET A 220 -31.02 6.66 -13.44
N SER A 221 -31.25 5.60 -14.21
CA SER A 221 -30.53 5.47 -15.47
C SER A 221 -30.77 6.80 -16.17
N SER A 222 -29.67 7.45 -16.54
CA SER A 222 -29.64 8.65 -17.36
C SER A 222 -30.60 8.45 -18.54
N SER A 223 -31.85 8.88 -18.37
CA SER A 223 -32.70 9.21 -19.47
C SER A 223 -31.96 10.34 -20.15
N GLU A 224 -31.31 10.02 -21.25
CA GLU A 224 -30.96 11.02 -22.24
C GLU A 224 -32.22 11.87 -22.43
N ARG A 225 -32.22 13.06 -21.82
CA ARG A 225 -33.24 14.06 -22.07
C ARG A 225 -33.00 14.49 -23.51
N THR A 226 -33.56 13.73 -24.44
CA THR A 226 -33.88 14.25 -25.75
C THR A 226 -34.90 15.34 -25.49
N SER A 227 -34.41 16.57 -25.43
CA SER A 227 -35.22 17.77 -25.48
C SER A 227 -36.02 17.71 -26.78
N ASN A 228 -37.26 17.26 -26.69
CA ASN A 228 -38.25 17.38 -27.76
C ASN A 228 -38.50 18.87 -27.98
N PHE A 229 -37.74 19.47 -28.89
CA PHE A 229 -38.13 20.71 -29.53
C PHE A 229 -39.25 20.35 -30.52
N GLY A 230 -40.47 20.73 -30.17
CA GLY A 230 -41.62 20.68 -31.07
C GLY A 230 -41.39 21.62 -32.25
N GLY A 231 -40.96 21.04 -33.37
CA GLY A 231 -40.94 21.69 -34.68
C GLY A 231 -41.89 20.93 -35.60
N GLN A 232 -43.04 21.55 -35.87
CA GLN A 232 -44.04 21.09 -36.81
C GLN A 232 -43.50 21.31 -38.24
N GLY A 233 -43.30 20.24 -39.01
CA GLY A 233 -42.78 20.32 -40.38
C GLY A 233 -42.77 18.96 -41.09
N ASP A 234 -43.21 18.97 -42.34
CA ASP A 234 -43.68 17.86 -43.16
C ASP A 234 -42.66 16.79 -43.63
N ILE A 235 -43.23 15.59 -43.87
CA ILE A 235 -43.03 14.61 -44.97
C ILE A 235 -41.62 14.05 -45.30
N SER A 236 -41.54 12.72 -45.12
CA SER A 236 -40.75 11.70 -45.86
C SER A 236 -39.20 11.72 -45.79
N SER A 237 -38.63 10.84 -44.95
CA SER A 237 -38.08 9.56 -45.40
C SER A 237 -37.67 8.74 -44.18
N VAL A 238 -38.40 7.66 -43.91
CA VAL A 238 -37.97 6.70 -42.88
C VAL A 238 -36.81 5.93 -43.47
N SER A 239 -35.58 6.40 -43.22
CA SER A 239 -34.35 5.74 -43.64
C SER A 239 -34.38 4.29 -43.15
N SER A 240 -34.33 3.35 -44.09
CA SER A 240 -34.34 1.90 -43.84
C SER A 240 -33.28 1.44 -42.82
N LYS A 241 -32.23 2.25 -42.60
CA LYS A 241 -31.19 2.01 -41.57
C LYS A 241 -31.72 2.11 -40.13
N LYS A 242 -32.67 3.02 -39.84
CA LYS A 242 -33.26 3.14 -38.49
C LYS A 242 -34.19 1.96 -38.16
N LYS A 243 -34.85 1.39 -39.18
CA LYS A 243 -35.75 0.24 -39.03
C LYS A 243 -34.97 -1.04 -38.72
N ILE A 244 -33.86 -1.28 -39.43
CA ILE A 244 -32.95 -2.41 -39.15
C ILE A 244 -32.39 -2.34 -37.73
N GLY A 245 -32.03 -1.16 -37.24
CA GLY A 245 -31.54 -0.99 -35.85
C GLY A 245 -32.57 -1.40 -34.80
N MET A 246 -33.85 -1.04 -35.00
CA MET A 246 -34.94 -1.42 -34.10
C MET A 246 -35.29 -2.91 -34.21
N ASP A 247 -35.37 -3.45 -35.43
CA ASP A 247 -35.63 -4.87 -35.68
C ASP A 247 -34.51 -5.75 -35.08
N PHE A 248 -33.25 -5.32 -35.19
CA PHE A 248 -32.10 -5.99 -34.57
C PHE A 248 -32.13 -5.88 -33.04
N ALA A 249 -32.51 -4.73 -32.47
CA ALA A 249 -32.68 -4.58 -31.02
C ALA A 249 -33.79 -5.51 -30.48
N GLN A 250 -34.91 -5.63 -31.21
CA GLN A 250 -36.01 -6.53 -30.88
C GLN A 250 -35.59 -7.99 -30.99
N PHE A 251 -34.89 -8.38 -32.06
CA PHE A 251 -34.31 -9.72 -32.22
C PHE A 251 -33.31 -10.06 -31.10
N ARG A 252 -32.45 -9.10 -30.71
CA ARG A 252 -31.50 -9.25 -29.61
C ARG A 252 -32.22 -9.49 -28.28
N SER A 253 -33.30 -8.76 -28.00
CA SER A 253 -34.10 -8.95 -26.78
C SER A 253 -34.81 -10.31 -26.72
N GLN A 254 -35.29 -10.82 -27.86
CA GLN A 254 -35.94 -12.14 -27.96
C GLN A 254 -34.94 -13.30 -27.93
N SER A 255 -33.71 -13.07 -28.41
CA SER A 255 -32.64 -14.07 -28.41
C SER A 255 -31.91 -14.17 -27.07
N SER A 256 -31.87 -13.07 -26.30
CA SER A 256 -31.24 -13.02 -24.98
C SER A 256 -32.09 -13.64 -23.86
N SER A 257 -33.41 -13.79 -24.05
CA SER A 257 -34.28 -14.51 -23.10
C SER A 257 -34.05 -16.04 -23.08
N LYS A 258 -33.43 -16.60 -24.13
CA LYS A 258 -33.21 -18.05 -24.29
C LYS A 258 -31.86 -18.55 -23.75
N ARG A 259 -30.92 -17.66 -23.42
CA ARG A 259 -29.62 -18.05 -22.84
C ARG A 259 -29.72 -18.00 -21.31
N PRO A 260 -29.07 -18.92 -20.57
CA PRO A 260 -28.92 -18.73 -19.13
C PRO A 260 -28.30 -17.36 -18.88
N LYS A 261 -28.89 -16.57 -17.98
CA LYS A 261 -28.37 -15.25 -17.60
C LYS A 261 -27.08 -15.45 -16.82
N ARG A 262 -25.95 -15.63 -17.54
CA ARG A 262 -24.61 -15.58 -16.96
C ARG A 262 -24.47 -14.26 -16.21
N SER A 263 -24.01 -14.29 -14.97
CA SER A 263 -23.84 -13.05 -14.22
C SER A 263 -22.66 -12.26 -14.80
N GLU A 264 -22.64 -10.96 -14.52
CA GLU A 264 -21.51 -10.08 -14.82
C GLU A 264 -20.21 -10.61 -14.18
N LEU A 265 -20.32 -11.09 -12.94
CA LEU A 265 -19.22 -11.72 -12.21
C LEU A 265 -18.72 -12.99 -12.88
N ASP A 266 -19.61 -13.89 -13.30
CA ASP A 266 -19.21 -15.09 -14.06
C ASP A 266 -18.45 -14.68 -15.33
N SER A 267 -18.98 -13.70 -16.08
CA SER A 267 -18.32 -13.21 -17.30
C SER A 267 -16.90 -12.70 -17.01
N TYR A 268 -16.74 -11.85 -15.99
CA TYR A 268 -15.43 -11.34 -15.57
C TYR A 268 -14.44 -12.46 -15.19
N LEU A 269 -14.90 -13.47 -14.45
CA LEU A 269 -14.07 -14.59 -14.01
C LEU A 269 -13.66 -15.51 -15.16
N ASP A 270 -14.49 -15.60 -16.20
CA ASP A 270 -14.27 -16.44 -17.37
C ASP A 270 -13.48 -15.73 -18.48
N ASP A 271 -13.43 -14.40 -18.48
CA ASP A 271 -12.60 -13.62 -19.39
C ASP A 271 -11.11 -13.86 -19.10
N ASP A 272 -10.26 -13.75 -20.13
CA ASP A 272 -8.81 -13.93 -19.98
C ASP A 272 -8.21 -12.93 -18.96
N VAL A 273 -7.12 -13.34 -18.30
CA VAL A 273 -6.33 -12.43 -17.48
C VAL A 273 -5.61 -11.42 -18.36
N LEU A 274 -5.54 -10.18 -17.90
CA LEU A 274 -4.73 -9.17 -18.58
C LEU A 274 -3.25 -9.53 -18.46
N PRO A 275 -2.46 -9.40 -19.53
CA PRO A 275 -1.03 -9.63 -19.46
C PRO A 275 -0.40 -8.63 -18.49
N ASP A 276 0.46 -9.11 -17.60
CA ASP A 276 1.27 -8.24 -16.76
C ASP A 276 2.35 -7.62 -17.64
N LEU A 277 2.12 -6.38 -18.08
CA LEU A 277 3.09 -5.64 -18.87
C LEU A 277 4.15 -5.08 -17.90
N GLU A 278 5.19 -5.87 -17.64
CA GLU A 278 6.36 -5.44 -16.88
C GLU A 278 6.82 -4.06 -17.41
N ASN A 279 7.01 -3.10 -16.49
CA ASN A 279 7.41 -1.70 -16.75
C ASN A 279 6.32 -0.71 -17.18
N LYS A 280 5.03 -1.02 -17.00
CA LYS A 280 3.96 -0.02 -17.09
C LYS A 280 3.19 0.10 -15.78
N GLU A 281 2.99 1.33 -15.33
CA GLU A 281 2.05 1.60 -14.24
C GLU A 281 0.64 1.19 -14.68
N PHE A 282 0.01 0.30 -13.90
CA PHE A 282 -1.36 -0.14 -14.11
C PHE A 282 -2.27 0.45 -13.05
N ASP A 283 -3.12 1.38 -13.44
CA ASP A 283 -4.16 1.93 -12.57
C ASP A 283 -5.42 1.04 -12.64
N ILE A 284 -5.56 0.20 -11.62
CA ILE A 284 -6.69 -0.71 -11.46
C ILE A 284 -8.03 0.03 -11.32
N LEU A 285 -8.07 1.21 -10.70
CA LEU A 285 -9.30 1.98 -10.54
C LEU A 285 -9.71 2.63 -11.86
N ALA A 286 -8.75 3.17 -12.62
CA ALA A 286 -8.99 3.66 -13.97
C ALA A 286 -9.49 2.54 -14.90
N TRP A 287 -8.96 1.32 -14.76
CA TRP A 287 -9.44 0.16 -15.50
C TRP A 287 -10.90 -0.17 -15.16
N TRP A 288 -11.26 -0.27 -13.87
CA TRP A 288 -12.64 -0.52 -13.45
C TRP A 288 -13.60 0.58 -13.88
N LYS A 289 -13.17 1.85 -13.83
CA LYS A 289 -13.93 2.99 -14.32
C LYS A 289 -14.21 2.89 -15.82
N SER A 290 -13.20 2.52 -16.61
CA SER A 290 -13.32 2.39 -18.07
C SER A 290 -14.20 1.20 -18.48
N ASN A 291 -14.22 0.13 -17.66
CA ASN A 291 -15.02 -1.06 -17.91
C ASN A 291 -16.39 -1.05 -17.20
N ALA A 292 -16.78 0.06 -16.55
CA ALA A 292 -18.04 0.15 -15.82
C ALA A 292 -19.29 -0.03 -16.70
N ALA A 293 -19.21 0.25 -18.01
CA ALA A 293 -20.31 -0.01 -18.94
C ALA A 293 -20.50 -1.51 -19.22
N VAL A 294 -19.41 -2.29 -19.18
CA VAL A 294 -19.43 -3.75 -19.35
C VAL A 294 -19.79 -4.43 -18.03
N TYR A 295 -19.21 -3.92 -16.94
CA TYR A 295 -19.38 -4.44 -15.60
C TYR A 295 -19.98 -3.38 -14.63
N PRO A 296 -21.27 -3.03 -14.74
CA PRO A 296 -21.88 -1.94 -13.97
C PRO A 296 -22.06 -2.20 -12.47
N ILE A 297 -22.19 -3.44 -12.02
CA ILE A 297 -22.37 -3.79 -10.60
C ILE A 297 -21.01 -4.10 -9.97
N LEU A 298 -20.19 -4.90 -10.66
CA LEU A 298 -18.88 -5.33 -10.24
C LEU A 298 -17.89 -4.17 -10.18
N SER A 299 -17.97 -3.18 -11.08
CA SER A 299 -17.12 -1.97 -10.97
C SER A 299 -17.38 -1.16 -9.70
N ARG A 300 -18.64 -1.10 -9.22
CA ARG A 300 -18.96 -0.47 -7.94
C ARG A 300 -18.40 -1.26 -6.76
N MET A 301 -18.61 -2.59 -6.78
CA MET A 301 -18.03 -3.47 -5.78
C MET A 301 -16.50 -3.38 -5.75
N ALA A 302 -15.86 -3.37 -6.91
CA ALA A 302 -14.41 -3.24 -7.04
C ALA A 302 -13.91 -1.91 -6.50
N ARG A 303 -14.55 -0.79 -6.85
CA ARG A 303 -14.19 0.51 -6.28
C ARG A 303 -14.21 0.50 -4.74
N ASP A 304 -15.27 -0.04 -4.15
CA ASP A 304 -15.46 -0.01 -2.71
C ASP A 304 -14.52 -1.01 -1.98
N VAL A 305 -14.27 -2.18 -2.56
CA VAL A 305 -13.34 -3.18 -2.00
C VAL A 305 -11.87 -2.75 -2.16
N LEU A 306 -11.50 -2.20 -3.32
CA LEU A 306 -10.12 -1.78 -3.60
C LEU A 306 -9.70 -0.57 -2.78
N ALA A 307 -10.65 0.28 -2.37
CA ALA A 307 -10.41 1.42 -1.49
C ALA A 307 -10.01 1.02 -0.06
N ILE A 308 -10.15 -0.25 0.33
CA ILE A 308 -9.74 -0.74 1.65
C ILE A 308 -8.20 -0.77 1.71
N PRO A 309 -7.55 -0.02 2.62
CA PRO A 309 -6.11 -0.13 2.82
C PRO A 309 -5.77 -1.43 3.53
N VAL A 310 -4.67 -2.09 3.14
CA VAL A 310 -4.16 -3.28 3.83
C VAL A 310 -3.59 -2.94 5.20
N SER A 311 -3.01 -1.74 5.33
CA SER A 311 -2.31 -1.29 6.53
C SER A 311 -2.99 -0.09 7.17
N THR A 312 -2.94 -0.03 8.50
CA THR A 312 -3.31 1.16 9.27
C THR A 312 -2.22 2.23 9.27
N VAL A 313 -1.02 1.95 8.73
CA VAL A 313 0.13 2.88 8.74
C VAL A 313 -0.18 4.21 8.06
N SER A 314 -1.03 4.24 7.03
CA SER A 314 -1.49 5.50 6.42
C SER A 314 -2.23 6.38 7.44
N SER A 315 -3.13 5.79 8.24
CA SER A 315 -3.80 6.48 9.33
C SER A 315 -2.83 6.87 10.45
N GLU A 316 -1.86 6.02 10.81
CA GLU A 316 -0.83 6.37 11.80
C GLU A 316 0.07 7.52 11.34
N SER A 317 0.36 7.62 10.05
CA SER A 317 1.09 8.75 9.45
C SER A 317 0.29 10.05 9.52
N ALA A 318 -1.03 9.98 9.29
CA ALA A 318 -1.93 11.11 9.53
C ALA A 318 -1.91 11.55 11.01
N PHE A 319 -1.94 10.59 11.96
CA PHE A 319 -1.83 10.90 13.39
C PHE A 319 -0.42 11.37 13.81
N SER A 320 0.64 10.91 13.15
CA SER A 320 2.02 11.37 13.40
C SER A 320 2.21 12.81 12.92
N THR A 321 1.57 13.17 11.80
CA THR A 321 1.45 14.58 11.37
C THR A 321 0.59 15.38 12.37
N GLY A 322 -0.42 14.73 12.95
CA GLY A 322 -1.23 15.23 14.06
C GLY A 322 -0.41 15.66 15.28
N GLY A 323 0.79 15.13 15.52
CA GLY A 323 1.69 15.62 16.57
C GLY A 323 2.17 17.08 16.38
N ARG A 324 2.01 17.65 15.18
CA ARG A 324 2.22 19.09 14.90
C ARG A 324 0.94 19.92 15.04
N VAL A 325 -0.22 19.27 15.00
CA VAL A 325 -1.54 19.88 15.17
C VAL A 325 -1.90 19.92 16.66
N VAL A 326 -1.63 18.81 17.36
CA VAL A 326 -1.76 18.61 18.80
C VAL A 326 -0.36 18.33 19.33
N ASP A 327 0.32 19.39 19.77
CA ASP A 327 1.58 19.28 20.51
C ASP A 327 1.34 19.60 22.00
N GLN A 328 2.38 19.53 22.84
CA GLN A 328 2.28 19.83 24.27
C GLN A 328 1.75 21.26 24.55
N TYR A 329 1.94 22.20 23.62
CA TYR A 329 1.53 23.60 23.71
C TYR A 329 0.15 23.87 23.07
N ARG A 330 -0.38 22.92 22.27
CA ARG A 330 -1.67 22.97 21.57
C ARG A 330 -2.66 21.91 22.05
N SER A 331 -2.45 21.42 23.28
CA SER A 331 -3.30 20.40 23.92
C SER A 331 -4.70 20.90 24.32
N SER A 332 -4.98 22.20 24.19
CA SER A 332 -6.28 22.82 24.52
C SER A 332 -7.26 22.92 23.33
N LEU A 333 -6.90 22.40 22.15
CA LEU A 333 -7.78 22.43 20.99
C LEU A 333 -9.00 21.52 21.19
N SER A 334 -10.18 21.97 20.77
CA SER A 334 -11.37 21.11 20.76
C SER A 334 -11.18 19.98 19.74
N PRO A 335 -11.77 18.78 19.97
CA PRO A 335 -11.71 17.68 19.01
C PRO A 335 -12.16 18.07 17.60
N SER A 336 -13.21 18.90 17.48
CA SER A 336 -13.70 19.42 16.20
C SER A 336 -12.69 20.30 15.48
N THR A 337 -11.89 21.08 16.21
CA THR A 337 -10.84 21.93 15.62
C THR A 337 -9.67 21.08 15.14
N VAL A 338 -9.29 20.04 15.91
CA VAL A 338 -8.25 19.09 15.50
C VAL A 338 -8.66 18.35 14.23
N GLU A 339 -9.90 17.85 14.17
CA GLU A 339 -10.45 17.20 12.98
C GLU A 339 -10.41 18.13 11.76
N ALA A 340 -10.92 19.36 11.90
CA ALA A 340 -10.90 20.34 10.81
C ALA A 340 -9.48 20.62 10.32
N LEU A 341 -8.49 20.76 11.20
CA LEU A 341 -7.09 21.01 10.83
C LEU A 341 -6.45 19.81 10.12
N VAL A 342 -6.71 18.59 10.58
CA VAL A 342 -6.17 17.38 9.94
C VAL A 342 -6.78 17.17 8.55
N CYS A 343 -8.12 17.26 8.44
CA CYS A 343 -8.81 17.09 7.15
C CYS A 343 -8.46 18.18 6.14
N THR A 344 -8.42 19.45 6.56
CA THR A 344 -8.06 20.55 5.65
C THR A 344 -6.62 20.46 5.18
N GLN A 345 -5.68 20.05 6.05
CA GLN A 345 -4.31 19.80 5.65
C GLN A 345 -4.21 18.71 4.58
N ASP A 346 -4.94 17.62 4.75
CA ASP A 346 -4.96 16.50 3.80
C ASP A 346 -5.53 16.92 2.44
N TRP A 347 -6.70 17.56 2.43
CA TRP A 347 -7.33 18.06 1.19
C TRP A 347 -6.50 19.10 0.45
N LEU A 348 -5.82 20.00 1.18
CA LEU A 348 -4.95 20.99 0.55
C LEU A 348 -3.73 20.32 -0.08
N ARG A 349 -3.15 19.28 0.55
CA ARG A 349 -2.00 18.56 -0.02
C ARG A 349 -2.34 17.87 -1.33
N GLU A 350 -3.52 17.28 -1.45
CA GLU A 350 -3.99 16.68 -2.71
C GLU A 350 -4.07 17.74 -3.82
N GLN A 351 -4.54 18.95 -3.53
CA GLN A 351 -4.61 20.04 -4.51
C GLN A 351 -3.22 20.52 -4.96
N TYR A 352 -2.22 20.57 -4.07
CA TYR A 352 -0.85 20.95 -4.47
C TYR A 352 -0.15 19.87 -5.30
N ASP A 353 -0.38 18.59 -5.01
CA ASP A 353 0.14 17.48 -5.82
C ASP A 353 -0.55 17.42 -7.21
N GLU A 354 -1.85 17.70 -7.30
CA GLU A 354 -2.57 17.85 -8.57
C GLU A 354 -2.13 19.09 -9.36
N VAL A 355 -1.94 20.23 -8.69
CA VAL A 355 -1.44 21.47 -9.33
C VAL A 355 -0.01 21.30 -9.78
N ALA A 356 0.89 20.63 -9.05
CA ALA A 356 2.25 20.35 -9.51
C ALA A 356 2.27 19.44 -10.76
N ASN A 357 1.34 18.49 -10.86
CA ASN A 357 1.15 17.64 -12.05
C ASN A 357 0.40 18.34 -13.20
N CYS A 358 -0.41 19.36 -12.93
CA CYS A 358 -0.99 20.24 -13.97
C CYS A 358 0.00 21.30 -14.45
N SER A 359 0.89 21.78 -13.57
CA SER A 359 1.89 22.84 -13.84
C SER A 359 3.02 22.37 -14.74
N SER A 360 3.26 21.07 -14.84
CA SER A 360 4.18 20.49 -15.83
C SER A 360 3.61 20.48 -17.27
N SER A 361 2.39 20.98 -17.47
CA SER A 361 1.76 21.12 -18.81
C SER A 361 1.42 22.55 -19.23
N VAL A 362 1.66 23.58 -18.39
CA VAL A 362 1.48 24.98 -18.78
C VAL A 362 2.60 25.84 -18.19
N THR A 363 3.65 26.08 -18.99
CA THR A 363 4.61 27.14 -18.71
C THR A 363 3.94 28.50 -18.90
N LEU A 364 3.68 29.20 -17.80
CA LEU A 364 3.53 30.65 -17.81
C LEU A 364 4.49 31.25 -16.78
N ASN A 365 5.54 31.88 -17.32
CA ASN A 365 6.45 32.76 -16.60
C ASN A 365 5.63 33.87 -15.94
N VAL A 366 5.76 34.03 -14.63
CA VAL A 366 5.50 35.29 -13.95
C VAL A 366 6.61 35.51 -12.94
N ASP A 367 7.21 36.70 -13.06
CA ASP A 367 8.46 37.13 -12.46
C ASP A 367 8.48 37.13 -10.93
N ASP A 368 9.66 36.79 -10.41
CA ASP A 368 10.11 36.83 -9.03
C ASP A 368 10.38 38.28 -8.61
N ASP A 369 9.44 38.90 -7.88
CA ASP A 369 9.67 40.08 -7.03
C ASP A 369 8.34 40.46 -6.35
N THR A 370 8.12 40.04 -5.09
CA THR A 370 7.31 40.73 -4.05
C THR A 370 7.08 39.83 -2.83
N LEU A 371 8.11 39.59 -2.03
CA LEU A 371 7.95 39.01 -0.68
C LEU A 371 8.85 39.65 0.38
N ASP A 372 9.14 40.96 0.24
CA ASP A 372 9.88 41.75 1.24
C ASP A 372 9.15 43.07 1.59
N SER A 373 7.86 42.97 1.89
CA SER A 373 7.23 43.95 2.75
C SER A 373 6.05 43.27 3.44
N TRP A 374 6.09 43.20 4.77
CA TRP A 374 4.97 43.12 5.72
C TRP A 374 5.48 42.52 7.04
N SER A 375 6.46 43.19 7.63
CA SER A 375 6.90 42.98 9.01
C SER A 375 7.11 44.35 9.67
N GLY A 376 6.03 44.98 10.11
CA GLY A 376 6.14 46.21 10.90
C GLY A 376 4.89 47.07 10.98
N GLN A 377 3.90 46.64 11.76
CA GLN A 377 2.86 47.43 12.44
C GLN A 377 1.88 46.38 12.96
N PHE A 378 1.79 46.11 14.26
CA PHE A 378 0.97 46.87 15.18
C PHE A 378 1.58 46.90 16.59
N GLY A 379 1.79 48.12 17.09
CA GLY A 379 1.97 48.41 18.50
C GLY A 379 0.64 48.72 19.19
N ARG A 380 0.61 48.38 20.49
CA ARG A 380 -0.13 48.97 21.63
C ARG A 380 -1.27 49.97 21.37
N THR A 381 -2.43 49.63 21.96
CA THR A 381 -3.36 50.44 22.81
C THR A 381 -4.53 49.48 23.13
N GLU A 382 -5.04 49.24 24.34
CA GLU A 382 -4.93 49.78 25.70
C GLU A 382 -4.80 48.65 26.73
#